data_AF-A0AAD4EBQ1-F1
#
_entry.id   AF-A0AAD4EBQ1-F1
#
_cell.length_a   1.000
_cell.length_b   1.000
_cell.length_c   1.000
_cell.angle_alpha   90.00
_cell.angle_beta   90.00
_cell.angle_gamma   90.00
#
_symmetry.space_group_name_H-M   'P 1'
#
loop_
_entity.id
_entity.type
_entity.pdbx_description
1 polymer ?
#
loop_
_entity_poly.entity_id
_entity_poly.type
_entity_poly.pdbx_seq_one_letter_code
_entity_poly.pdbx_strand_id
1 'polypeptide(L)'
;MTLGTAIGDPTEANWVGESFLKNDNKELYIGSVKGNIGHLEITAFLASLCKVCSMFQSGIIPPNVNLLKPNPAIHWEDCHLRVTLSPTSLPCQSTTGRSLISLASSGIGGANGHCVVEGPPTADPVAPFWRLDAIQASCLLVAGGLSPRSTTAVGESIRAIDSEKLPSVAAAFGRRSRSMPWRSYAVT
;
A
#
# COMPACT_ATOMS: atom_id res chain seq x y z
N MET A 1 -1.98 -1.81 -15.44
CA MET A 1 -1.09 -1.52 -16.58
C MET A 1 0.07 -2.51 -16.60
N THR A 2 0.14 -3.25 -17.70
CA THR A 2 1.05 -4.35 -17.97
C THR A 2 2.42 -3.84 -18.44
N LEU A 3 3.20 -4.68 -19.13
CA LEU A 3 4.67 -4.63 -19.22
C LEU A 3 5.28 -3.40 -19.92
N GLY A 4 4.52 -2.37 -20.32
CA GLY A 4 5.07 -1.29 -21.14
C GLY A 4 5.10 -1.68 -22.62
N THR A 5 4.19 -2.53 -23.08
CA THR A 5 4.23 -3.10 -24.42
C THR A 5 3.47 -2.21 -25.41
N ALA A 6 4.00 -2.05 -26.62
CA ALA A 6 3.40 -1.17 -27.63
C ALA A 6 1.94 -1.53 -27.98
N ILE A 7 1.56 -2.81 -27.86
CA ILE A 7 0.21 -3.32 -28.21
C ILE A 7 -0.64 -3.59 -26.97
N GLY A 8 -0.07 -4.19 -25.92
CA GLY A 8 -0.82 -4.58 -24.73
C GLY A 8 -1.27 -3.37 -23.91
N ASP A 9 -0.44 -2.33 -23.82
CA ASP A 9 -0.76 -1.14 -23.03
C ASP A 9 -1.99 -0.39 -23.58
N PRO A 10 -2.11 -0.11 -24.90
CA PRO A 10 -3.34 0.41 -25.50
C PRO A 10 -4.55 -0.49 -25.25
N THR A 11 -4.40 -1.80 -25.43
CA THR A 11 -5.50 -2.75 -25.28
C THR A 11 -6.07 -2.72 -23.86
N GLU A 12 -5.20 -2.78 -22.85
CA GLU A 12 -5.60 -2.76 -21.45
C GLU A 12 -6.17 -1.39 -21.03
N ALA A 13 -5.49 -0.30 -21.38
CA ALA A 13 -5.89 1.04 -20.98
C ALA A 13 -7.23 1.44 -21.59
N ASN A 14 -7.43 1.21 -22.90
CA ASN A 14 -8.67 1.54 -23.58
C ASN A 14 -9.83 0.68 -23.07
N TRP A 15 -9.61 -0.63 -22.86
CA TRP A 15 -10.66 -1.51 -22.31
C TRP A 15 -11.11 -1.08 -20.90
N VAL A 16 -10.17 -0.71 -20.03
CA VAL A 16 -10.48 -0.15 -18.70
C VAL A 16 -11.25 1.16 -18.87
N GLY A 17 -10.71 2.09 -19.66
CA GLY A 17 -11.33 3.37 -19.97
C GLY A 17 -12.79 3.22 -20.38
N GLU A 18 -13.06 2.51 -21.46
CA GLU A 18 -14.41 2.30 -22.02
C GLU A 18 -15.37 1.60 -21.03
N SER A 19 -14.86 0.71 -20.19
CA SER A 19 -15.67 -0.02 -19.21
C SER A 19 -16.11 0.87 -18.04
N PHE A 20 -15.22 1.75 -17.57
CA PHE A 20 -15.49 2.62 -16.42
C PHE A 20 -16.10 3.96 -16.82
N LEU A 21 -15.84 4.48 -18.02
CA LEU A 21 -16.40 5.74 -18.52
C LEU A 21 -17.93 5.74 -18.51
N LYS A 22 -18.52 4.60 -18.90
CA LYS A 22 -19.98 4.41 -19.01
C LYS A 22 -20.75 4.70 -17.73
N ASN A 23 -20.09 4.63 -16.57
CA ASN A 23 -20.76 4.68 -15.28
C ASN A 23 -20.66 6.03 -14.57
N ASP A 24 -19.63 6.84 -14.80
CA ASP A 24 -19.35 7.96 -13.89
C ASP A 24 -18.67 9.19 -14.51
N ASN A 25 -18.16 9.12 -15.75
CA ASN A 25 -17.40 10.20 -16.43
C ASN A 25 -16.29 10.86 -15.58
N LYS A 26 -15.79 10.15 -14.56
CA LYS A 26 -14.74 10.62 -13.63
C LYS A 26 -13.36 10.30 -14.18
N GLU A 27 -12.40 11.15 -13.86
CA GLU A 27 -10.98 10.93 -14.20
C GLU A 27 -10.46 9.66 -13.51
N LEU A 28 -9.83 8.77 -14.30
CA LEU A 28 -9.27 7.51 -13.86
C LEU A 28 -7.74 7.58 -13.86
N TYR A 29 -7.16 7.50 -12.66
CA TYR A 29 -5.71 7.44 -12.52
C TYR A 29 -5.19 6.04 -12.84
N ILE A 30 -4.27 5.94 -13.81
CA ILE A 30 -3.62 4.69 -14.18
C ILE A 30 -2.10 4.76 -13.94
N GLY A 31 -1.51 3.59 -13.68
CA GLY A 31 -0.08 3.47 -13.51
C GLY A 31 0.41 2.05 -13.32
N SER A 32 1.72 1.91 -13.18
CA SER A 32 2.40 0.63 -12.98
C SER A 32 3.52 0.79 -11.95
N VAL A 33 3.78 -0.24 -11.16
CA VAL A 33 4.98 -0.31 -10.31
C VAL A 33 6.21 -0.77 -11.11
N LYS A 34 5.98 -1.38 -12.28
CA LYS A 34 7.04 -2.01 -13.08
C LYS A 34 8.09 -1.03 -13.57
N GLY A 35 7.71 0.24 -13.78
CA GLY A 35 8.68 1.29 -14.13
C GLY A 35 9.73 1.52 -13.03
N ASN A 36 9.38 1.27 -11.77
CA ASN A 36 10.26 1.51 -10.62
C ASN A 36 11.17 0.31 -10.29
N ILE A 37 10.63 -0.91 -10.39
CA ILE A 37 11.30 -2.13 -9.87
C ILE A 37 11.44 -3.24 -10.91
N GLY A 38 11.09 -2.96 -12.17
CA GLY A 38 11.08 -3.95 -13.24
C GLY A 38 9.87 -4.90 -13.19
N HIS A 39 9.87 -5.88 -14.09
CA HIS A 39 8.84 -6.90 -14.17
C HIS A 39 9.24 -8.11 -13.32
N LEU A 40 8.63 -8.26 -12.14
CA LEU A 40 8.96 -9.35 -11.20
C LEU A 40 8.20 -10.66 -11.48
N GLU A 41 7.79 -10.87 -12.73
CA GLU A 41 7.09 -12.08 -13.22
C GLU A 41 5.96 -12.53 -12.27
N ILE A 42 6.11 -13.71 -11.67
CA ILE A 42 5.15 -14.36 -10.77
C ILE A 42 4.81 -13.47 -9.57
N THR A 43 5.71 -12.58 -9.16
CA THR A 43 5.52 -11.66 -8.02
C THR A 43 5.10 -10.24 -8.42
N ALA A 44 4.92 -9.97 -9.72
CA ALA A 44 4.53 -8.63 -10.20
C ALA A 44 3.17 -8.16 -9.65
N PHE A 45 2.25 -9.09 -9.41
CA PHE A 45 0.96 -8.77 -8.79
C PHE A 45 1.13 -8.37 -7.31
N LEU A 46 1.96 -9.10 -6.55
CA LEU A 46 2.24 -8.79 -5.15
C LEU A 46 2.90 -7.42 -4.99
N ALA A 47 3.83 -7.07 -5.88
CA ALA A 47 4.44 -5.74 -5.84
C ALA A 47 3.43 -4.62 -6.12
N SER A 48 2.46 -4.85 -7.01
CA SER A 48 1.36 -3.92 -7.25
C SER A 48 0.47 -3.77 -6.00
N LEU A 49 0.22 -4.87 -5.29
CA LEU A 49 -0.50 -4.83 -4.01
C LEU A 49 0.27 -4.03 -2.95
N CYS A 50 1.59 -4.21 -2.82
CA CYS A 50 2.42 -3.41 -1.91
C CYS A 50 2.35 -1.91 -2.23
N LYS A 51 2.37 -1.55 -3.53
CA LYS A 51 2.16 -0.17 -3.98
C LYS A 51 0.80 0.35 -3.51
N VAL A 52 -0.28 -0.42 -3.68
CA VAL A 52 -1.63 -0.04 -3.24
C VAL A 52 -1.75 0.12 -1.74
N CYS A 53 -1.19 -0.79 -0.95
CA CYS A 53 -1.15 -0.66 0.51
C CYS A 53 -0.44 0.64 0.93
N SER A 54 0.67 0.97 0.27
CA SER A 54 1.40 2.23 0.51
C SER A 54 0.59 3.47 0.11
N MET A 55 -0.17 3.39 -0.98
CA MET A 55 -1.08 4.47 -1.42
C MET A 55 -2.18 4.72 -0.38
N PHE A 56 -2.78 3.68 0.19
CA PHE A 56 -3.76 3.85 1.27
C PHE A 56 -3.15 4.41 2.53
N GLN A 57 -1.93 3.98 2.89
CA GLN A 57 -1.24 4.46 4.09
C GLN A 57 -0.84 5.93 3.97
N SER A 58 -0.39 6.36 2.80
CA SER A 58 0.09 7.73 2.56
C SER A 58 -1.00 8.69 2.07
N GLY A 59 -2.13 8.17 1.56
CA GLY A 59 -3.14 8.96 0.88
C GLY A 59 -2.67 9.55 -0.45
N ILE A 60 -1.60 9.01 -1.05
CA ILE A 60 -0.94 9.56 -2.23
C ILE A 60 -0.81 8.51 -3.32
N ILE A 61 -1.11 8.89 -4.56
CA ILE A 61 -0.74 8.17 -5.77
C ILE A 61 0.70 8.56 -6.13
N PRO A 62 1.67 7.64 -6.06
CA PRO A 62 3.04 7.94 -6.42
C PRO A 62 3.17 8.19 -7.93
N PRO A 63 4.15 9.00 -8.36
CA PRO A 63 4.38 9.27 -9.77
C PRO A 63 4.83 8.00 -10.51
N ASN A 64 4.38 7.85 -11.76
CA ASN A 64 4.93 6.88 -12.68
C ASN A 64 6.26 7.40 -13.22
N VAL A 65 7.27 6.55 -13.20
CA VAL A 65 8.62 6.87 -13.68
C VAL A 65 8.80 6.40 -15.12
N ASN A 66 9.80 6.96 -15.82
CA ASN A 66 10.18 6.60 -17.19
C ASN A 66 9.09 6.83 -18.24
N LEU A 67 8.06 7.63 -17.95
CA LEU A 67 7.04 8.04 -18.92
C LEU A 67 7.39 9.42 -19.50
N LEU A 68 8.02 9.45 -20.67
CA LEU A 68 8.36 10.70 -21.38
C LEU A 68 7.26 11.14 -22.35
N LYS A 69 6.73 10.20 -23.13
CA LYS A 69 5.66 10.44 -24.10
C LYS A 69 4.57 9.38 -23.91
N PRO A 70 3.33 9.78 -23.61
CA PRO A 70 2.21 8.84 -23.56
C PRO A 70 2.05 8.11 -24.89
N ASN A 71 1.68 6.83 -24.85
CA ASN A 71 1.43 6.06 -26.07
C ASN A 71 0.19 6.66 -26.80
N PRO A 72 0.32 7.11 -28.06
CA PRO A 72 -0.79 7.76 -28.78
C PRO A 72 -1.93 6.81 -29.15
N ALA A 73 -1.73 5.48 -29.06
CA ALA A 73 -2.79 4.49 -29.28
C ALA A 73 -3.73 4.33 -28.07
N ILE A 74 -3.43 4.98 -26.94
CA ILE A 74 -4.34 5.06 -25.80
C ILE A 74 -5.26 6.27 -25.99
N HIS A 75 -6.56 6.07 -25.86
CA HIS A 75 -7.59 7.11 -25.98
C HIS A 75 -7.68 7.96 -24.70
N TRP A 76 -6.60 8.69 -24.36
CA TRP A 76 -6.45 9.39 -23.08
C TRP A 76 -7.63 10.30 -22.72
N GLU A 77 -7.99 11.21 -23.63
CA GLU A 77 -9.06 12.18 -23.42
C GLU A 77 -10.44 11.49 -23.45
N ASP A 78 -10.72 10.70 -24.50
CA ASP A 78 -12.02 10.04 -24.66
C ASP A 78 -12.33 9.06 -23.52
N CYS A 79 -11.31 8.45 -22.93
CA CYS A 79 -11.44 7.53 -21.80
C CYS A 79 -11.20 8.18 -20.43
N HIS A 80 -11.01 9.51 -20.36
CA HIS A 80 -10.72 10.25 -19.12
C HIS A 80 -9.57 9.61 -18.29
N LEU A 81 -8.55 9.08 -18.97
CA LEU A 81 -7.42 8.40 -18.35
C LEU A 81 -6.30 9.38 -18.06
N ARG A 82 -5.71 9.28 -16.87
CA ARG A 82 -4.59 10.12 -16.47
C ARG A 82 -3.46 9.32 -15.84
N VAL A 83 -2.23 9.62 -16.24
CA VAL A 83 -1.03 9.14 -15.56
C VAL A 83 -0.51 10.21 -14.62
N THR A 84 -0.24 9.83 -13.37
CA THR A 84 0.39 10.72 -12.38
C THR A 84 1.89 10.83 -12.65
N LEU A 85 2.40 12.04 -12.89
CA LEU A 85 3.83 12.34 -13.04
C LEU A 85 4.43 13.05 -11.81
N SER A 86 3.57 13.46 -10.89
CA SER A 86 3.91 14.02 -9.58
C SER A 86 3.07 13.34 -8.50
N PRO A 87 3.51 13.39 -7.21
CA PRO A 87 2.70 12.93 -6.10
C PRO A 87 1.31 13.58 -6.15
N THR A 88 0.26 12.76 -6.25
CA THR A 88 -1.13 13.22 -6.41
C THR A 88 -1.97 12.67 -5.25
N SER A 89 -2.90 13.45 -4.71
CA SER A 89 -3.79 12.98 -3.64
C SER A 89 -4.64 11.80 -4.13
N LEU A 90 -4.76 10.75 -3.32
CA LEU A 90 -5.60 9.59 -3.63
C LEU A 90 -7.08 10.00 -3.46
N PRO A 91 -7.88 10.04 -4.55
CA PRO A 91 -9.25 10.49 -4.45
C PRO A 91 -10.12 9.44 -3.74
N CYS A 92 -11.16 9.93 -3.06
CA CYS A 92 -12.20 9.10 -2.47
C CYS A 92 -13.50 9.34 -3.25
N GLN A 93 -13.77 8.48 -4.23
CA GLN A 93 -14.93 8.63 -5.12
C GLN A 93 -16.05 7.60 -4.86
N SER A 94 -15.86 6.69 -3.89
CA SER A 94 -16.85 5.67 -3.53
C SER A 94 -17.96 6.25 -2.65
N THR A 95 -19.17 5.72 -2.81
CA THR A 95 -20.31 5.98 -1.91
C THR A 95 -20.04 5.53 -0.46
N THR A 96 -19.08 4.61 -0.27
CA THR A 96 -18.64 4.14 1.05
C THR A 96 -17.69 5.12 1.76
N GLY A 97 -17.28 6.22 1.10
CA GLY A 97 -16.29 7.13 1.65
C GLY A 97 -14.89 6.52 1.72
N ARG A 98 -14.60 5.49 0.92
CA ARG A 98 -13.29 4.83 0.85
C ARG A 98 -12.76 4.81 -0.58
N SER A 99 -11.45 4.96 -0.75
CA SER A 99 -10.81 4.86 -2.07
C SER A 99 -10.88 3.42 -2.59
N LEU A 100 -11.18 3.26 -3.88
CA LEU A 100 -11.15 1.97 -4.58
C LEU A 100 -9.99 1.97 -5.57
N ILE A 101 -9.19 0.92 -5.57
CA ILE A 101 -8.08 0.76 -6.52
C ILE A 101 -8.18 -0.60 -7.19
N SER A 102 -8.22 -0.60 -8.52
CA SER A 102 -8.13 -1.81 -9.33
C SER A 102 -6.67 -2.16 -9.60
N LEU A 103 -6.37 -3.46 -9.54
CA LEU A 103 -5.11 -4.08 -9.88
C LEU A 103 -5.35 -5.14 -10.95
N ALA A 104 -4.53 -5.14 -11.99
CA ALA A 104 -4.57 -6.13 -13.06
C ALA A 104 -3.18 -6.69 -13.36
N SER A 105 -3.12 -7.95 -13.75
CA SER A 105 -1.92 -8.62 -14.25
C SER A 105 -2.28 -9.65 -15.31
N SER A 106 -1.45 -9.71 -16.36
CA SER A 106 -1.57 -10.64 -17.47
C SER A 106 -0.28 -11.42 -17.63
N GLY A 107 -0.38 -12.75 -17.56
CA GLY A 107 0.73 -13.65 -17.79
C GLY A 107 0.90 -13.98 -19.27
N ILE A 108 2.12 -14.31 -19.69
CA ILE A 108 2.45 -14.66 -21.08
C ILE A 108 1.65 -15.86 -21.61
N GLY A 109 1.25 -16.78 -20.72
CA GLY A 109 0.41 -17.93 -21.05
C GLY A 109 -1.09 -17.62 -21.20
N GLY A 110 -1.49 -16.34 -21.17
CA GLY A 110 -2.89 -15.92 -21.30
C GLY A 110 -3.70 -15.94 -19.99
N ALA A 111 -3.09 -16.37 -18.88
CA ALA A 111 -3.73 -16.30 -17.56
C ALA A 111 -3.77 -14.84 -17.08
N ASN A 112 -4.98 -14.32 -16.89
CA ASN A 112 -5.23 -12.95 -16.43
C ASN A 112 -5.81 -12.96 -15.02
N GLY A 113 -5.39 -11.99 -14.20
CA GLY A 113 -5.90 -11.77 -12.86
C GLY A 113 -6.24 -10.31 -12.64
N HIS A 114 -7.37 -10.06 -11.97
CA HIS A 114 -7.84 -8.72 -11.63
C HIS A 114 -8.40 -8.71 -10.21
N CYS A 115 -8.12 -7.65 -9.45
CA CYS A 115 -8.61 -7.45 -8.10
C CYS A 115 -8.98 -5.98 -7.88
N VAL A 116 -10.06 -5.74 -7.15
CA VAL A 116 -10.41 -4.41 -6.65
C VAL A 116 -10.17 -4.40 -5.15
N VAL A 117 -9.37 -3.45 -4.68
CA VAL A 117 -9.05 -3.27 -3.27
C VAL A 117 -9.69 -1.98 -2.79
N GLU A 118 -10.45 -2.07 -1.71
CA GLU A 118 -10.98 -0.91 -1.00
C GLU A 118 -10.01 -0.49 0.11
N GLY A 119 -9.90 0.82 0.33
CA GLY A 119 -9.12 1.38 1.42
C GLY A 119 -9.60 0.85 2.78
N PRO A 120 -8.71 0.80 3.79
CA PRO A 120 -9.09 0.38 5.13
C PRO A 120 -10.20 1.28 5.68
N PRO A 121 -11.08 0.75 6.56
CA PRO A 121 -12.02 1.60 7.27
C PRO A 121 -11.27 2.65 8.08
N THR A 122 -11.88 3.82 8.25
CA THR A 122 -11.41 4.81 9.22
C THR A 122 -11.35 4.12 10.58
N ALA A 123 -10.16 4.00 11.15
CA ALA A 123 -10.02 3.41 12.46
C ALA A 123 -10.56 4.40 13.48
N ASP A 124 -11.81 4.23 13.88
CA ASP A 124 -12.26 4.83 15.14
C ASP A 124 -11.35 4.25 16.23
N PRO A 125 -10.71 5.09 17.05
CA PRO A 125 -9.92 4.60 18.15
C PRO A 125 -10.84 3.77 19.03
N VAL A 126 -10.70 2.43 18.99
CA VAL A 126 -11.39 1.54 19.90
C VAL A 126 -10.87 1.90 21.28
N ALA A 127 -11.64 2.69 22.01
CA ALA A 127 -11.34 3.00 23.39
C ALA A 127 -11.38 1.67 24.14
N PRO A 128 -10.25 1.19 24.71
CA PRO A 128 -10.31 0.05 25.60
C PRO A 128 -11.30 0.37 26.74
N PHE A 129 -12.00 -0.66 27.24
CA PHE A 129 -12.93 -0.49 28.37
C PHE A 129 -12.24 -0.01 29.66
N TRP A 130 -10.90 0.01 29.66
CA TRP A 130 -10.04 0.65 30.66
C TRP A 130 -9.04 1.55 29.92
N ARG A 131 -8.85 2.78 30.39
CA ARG A 131 -7.78 3.67 29.92
C ARG A 131 -7.02 4.15 31.14
N LEU A 132 -5.69 4.11 31.07
CA LEU A 132 -4.86 4.77 32.06
C LEU A 132 -4.69 6.23 31.59
N ASP A 133 -5.40 7.17 32.18
CA ASP A 133 -5.29 8.61 31.85
C ASP A 133 -4.01 9.26 32.43
N ALA A 134 -3.01 8.44 32.79
CA ALA A 134 -1.77 8.91 33.35
C ALA A 134 -0.87 9.48 32.25
N ILE A 135 -0.63 10.79 32.34
CA ILE A 135 0.21 11.62 31.44
C ILE A 135 1.69 11.14 31.39
N GLN A 136 2.09 10.22 32.28
CA GLN A 136 3.44 9.67 32.42
C GLN A 136 3.42 8.18 32.80
N ALA A 137 2.65 7.36 32.10
CA ALA A 137 2.71 5.92 32.31
C ALA A 137 3.99 5.34 31.67
N SER A 138 4.90 4.82 32.50
CA SER A 138 6.04 4.07 32.00
C SER A 138 5.60 2.88 31.15
N CYS A 139 6.21 2.73 29.98
CA CYS A 139 5.89 1.65 29.05
C CYS A 139 6.92 0.51 29.19
N LEU A 140 6.44 -0.74 29.30
CA LEU A 140 7.30 -1.93 29.22
C LEU A 140 7.51 -2.31 27.75
N LEU A 141 8.71 -2.06 27.23
CA LEU A 141 9.13 -2.50 25.91
C LEU A 141 9.75 -3.88 26.01
N VAL A 142 9.28 -4.82 25.18
CA VAL A 142 9.82 -6.19 25.16
C VAL A 142 10.30 -6.55 23.76
N ALA A 143 11.61 -6.71 23.60
CA ALA A 143 12.18 -7.29 22.38
C ALA A 143 12.22 -8.81 22.51
N GLY A 144 11.72 -9.54 21.52
CA GLY A 144 11.76 -11.00 21.49
C GLY A 144 12.30 -11.52 20.17
N GLY A 145 13.04 -12.63 20.21
CA GLY A 145 13.62 -13.27 19.03
C GLY A 145 13.92 -14.75 19.21
N LEU A 146 14.26 -15.42 18.10
CA LEU A 146 14.64 -16.84 18.08
C LEU A 146 16.10 -17.06 18.49
N SER A 147 16.87 -15.98 18.62
CA SER A 147 18.28 -15.96 19.06
C SER A 147 18.61 -14.64 19.76
N PRO A 148 19.73 -14.56 20.52
CA PRO A 148 20.20 -13.30 21.09
C PRO A 148 20.35 -12.21 20.03
N ARG A 149 20.96 -12.53 18.88
CA ARG A 149 21.16 -11.60 17.75
C ARG A 149 19.84 -11.02 17.24
N SER A 150 18.83 -11.87 17.01
CA SER A 150 17.52 -11.41 16.53
C SER A 150 16.80 -10.54 17.56
N THR A 151 16.97 -10.84 18.85
CA THR A 151 16.41 -10.03 19.95
C THR A 151 17.06 -8.65 20.00
N THR A 152 18.38 -8.57 19.82
CA THR A 152 19.11 -7.29 19.72
C THR A 152 18.64 -6.46 18.53
N ALA A 153 18.51 -7.06 17.35
CA ALA A 153 18.04 -6.34 16.16
C ALA A 153 16.61 -5.77 16.32
N VAL A 154 15.73 -6.52 17.00
CA VAL A 154 14.39 -6.02 17.38
C VAL A 154 14.50 -4.86 18.37
N GLY A 155 15.33 -4.98 19.40
CA GLY A 155 15.56 -3.91 20.38
C GLY A 155 16.10 -2.63 19.75
N GLU A 156 17.04 -2.74 18.81
CA GLU A 156 17.57 -1.59 18.06
C GLU A 156 16.50 -0.93 17.18
N SER A 157 15.65 -1.72 16.53
CA SER A 157 14.54 -1.20 15.72
C SER A 157 13.53 -0.40 16.55
N ILE A 158 13.33 -0.77 17.82
CA ILE A 158 12.44 -0.05 18.74
C ILE A 158 12.99 1.33 19.10
N ARG A 159 14.33 1.50 19.17
CA ARG A 159 14.95 2.80 19.51
C ARG A 159 14.65 3.91 18.49
N ALA A 160 14.36 3.54 17.25
CA ALA A 160 14.05 4.48 16.18
C ALA A 160 12.57 4.91 16.16
N ILE A 161 11.73 4.37 17.06
CA ILE A 161 10.30 4.66 17.08
C ILE A 161 10.00 5.91 17.92
N ASP A 162 9.09 6.73 17.39
CA ASP A 162 8.60 7.94 18.05
C ASP A 162 7.96 7.64 19.43
N SER A 163 8.27 8.51 20.39
CA SER A 163 7.78 8.46 21.77
C SER A 163 6.26 8.39 21.89
N GLU A 164 5.53 9.07 21.00
CA GLU A 164 4.05 9.06 21.00
C GLU A 164 3.47 7.67 20.68
N LYS A 165 4.23 6.82 20.00
CA LYS A 165 3.80 5.47 19.59
C LYS A 165 4.20 4.39 20.59
N LEU A 166 4.99 4.72 21.63
CA LEU A 166 5.53 3.76 22.59
C LEU A 166 4.47 2.87 23.25
N PRO A 167 3.28 3.36 23.67
CA PRO A 167 2.27 2.48 24.26
C PRO A 167 1.75 1.41 23.30
N SER A 168 1.47 1.79 22.05
CA SER A 168 1.01 0.89 21.00
C SER A 168 2.09 -0.13 20.62
N VAL A 169 3.34 0.32 20.56
CA VAL A 169 4.51 -0.52 20.30
C VAL A 169 4.71 -1.52 21.44
N ALA A 170 4.69 -1.07 22.69
CA ALA A 170 4.81 -1.91 23.87
C ALA A 170 3.77 -3.05 23.86
N ALA A 171 2.50 -2.71 23.57
CA ALA A 171 1.44 -3.71 23.45
C ALA A 171 1.69 -4.72 22.30
N ALA A 172 2.08 -4.24 21.12
CA ALA A 172 2.31 -5.10 19.96
C ALA A 172 3.51 -6.05 20.18
N PHE A 173 4.62 -5.51 20.68
CA PHE A 173 5.85 -6.26 20.92
C PHE A 173 5.75 -7.19 22.13
N GLY A 174 5.03 -6.79 23.18
CA GLY A 174 4.69 -7.66 24.31
C GLY A 174 3.91 -8.92 23.86
N ARG A 175 2.92 -8.77 22.98
CA ARG A 175 2.17 -9.91 22.43
C ARG A 175 3.05 -10.83 21.58
N ARG A 176 3.88 -10.25 20.70
CA ARG A 176 4.76 -11.00 19.78
C ARG A 176 5.91 -11.71 20.47
N SER A 177 6.44 -11.16 21.55
CA SER A 177 7.56 -11.75 22.29
C SER A 177 7.17 -12.96 23.14
N ARG A 178 5.87 -13.18 23.42
CA ARG A 178 5.36 -14.27 24.27
C ARG A 178 5.77 -15.67 23.78
N SER A 179 5.86 -15.88 22.48
CA SER A 179 6.26 -17.16 21.88
C SER A 179 7.76 -17.26 21.58
N MET A 180 8.54 -16.21 21.86
CA MET A 180 9.97 -16.16 21.52
C MET A 180 10.83 -16.74 22.65
N PRO A 181 11.83 -17.59 22.36
CA PRO A 181 12.70 -18.18 23.38
C PRO A 181 13.68 -17.17 24.00
N TRP A 182 14.10 -16.14 23.26
CA TRP A 182 14.97 -15.08 23.77
C TRP A 182 14.19 -13.78 23.89
N ARG A 183 14.34 -13.10 25.03
CA ARG A 183 13.63 -11.85 25.35
C ARG A 183 14.55 -10.90 26.09
N SER A 184 14.42 -9.62 25.79
CA SER A 184 15.01 -8.50 26.54
C SER A 184 13.94 -7.43 26.73
N TYR A 185 14.07 -6.62 27.78
CA TYR A 185 13.08 -5.61 28.10
C TYR A 185 13.71 -4.30 28.55
N ALA A 186 12.96 -3.22 28.40
CA ALA A 186 13.28 -1.89 28.91
C ALA A 186 12.00 -1.21 29.41
N VAL A 187 12.14 -0.33 30.40
CA VAL A 187 11.04 0.50 30.92
C VAL A 187 11.42 1.96 30.63
N THR A 188 10.52 2.70 30.00
CA THR A 188 10.70 4.12 29.67
C THR A 188 10.00 5.02 30.66
#